data_AF-A0A838GCS3-F1
#
_entry.id   AF-A0A838GCS3-F1
#
_cell.length_a   1.000
_cell.length_b   1.000
_cell.length_c   1.000
_cell.angle_alpha   90.00
_cell.angle_beta   90.00
_cell.angle_gamma   90.00
#
_symmetry.space_group_name_H-M   'P 1'
#
loop_
_entity.id
_entity.type
_entity.pdbx_description
1 polymer ?
#
loop_
_entity_poly.entity_id
_entity_poly.type
_entity_poly.pdbx_seq_one_letter_code
_entity_poly.pdbx_strand_id
1 'polypeptide(L)'
;MTDILDDQEGFGHRSYDERLANMPRLPAYASPRSRHELNSITAKSWVRKGINSIALPEIDTHAEVDLIARRYGDARNHDRYEIHGRMYVQTPDGKIYPESGDGVVRLSRMEFRALRLLIEHNGPTLGFDVATNREQNMTPEVIKAAMNIFELRKER
;
A
#
# COMPACT_ATOMS: atom_id res chain seq x y z
N MET A 1 34.66 14.29 11.35
CA MET A 1 34.20 13.01 11.95
C MET A 1 33.17 12.48 10.99
N THR A 2 33.60 11.67 10.03
CA THR A 2 32.72 11.11 9.01
C THR A 2 32.13 9.85 9.62
N ASP A 3 30.95 9.97 10.22
CA ASP A 3 30.24 8.82 10.77
C ASP A 3 29.86 7.88 9.62
N ILE A 4 30.62 6.80 9.50
CA ILE A 4 30.34 5.67 8.59
C ILE A 4 29.19 4.91 9.25
N LEU A 5 27.95 5.29 8.91
CA LEU A 5 26.75 4.59 9.35
C LEU A 5 26.37 3.54 8.30
N ASP A 6 26.58 2.29 8.72
CA ASP A 6 26.00 1.00 8.30
C ASP A 6 25.65 0.82 6.82
N ASP A 7 26.37 -0.07 6.14
CA ASP A 7 26.06 -0.52 4.79
C ASP A 7 24.91 -1.55 4.85
N GLN A 8 23.74 -1.18 4.35
CA GLN A 8 22.66 -2.13 4.08
C GLN A 8 22.83 -2.68 2.66
N GLU A 9 22.92 -4.01 2.53
CA GLU A 9 23.08 -4.68 1.24
C GLU A 9 22.04 -4.21 0.22
N GLY A 10 22.48 -3.88 -1.00
CA GLY A 10 21.62 -3.42 -2.09
C GLY A 10 21.43 -1.90 -2.21
N PHE A 11 21.79 -1.13 -1.18
CA PHE A 11 21.81 0.33 -1.23
C PHE A 11 23.26 0.81 -1.17
N GLY A 12 23.90 0.97 -2.33
CA GLY A 12 25.32 1.39 -2.42
C GLY A 12 25.65 2.62 -1.57
N HIS A 13 26.94 2.86 -1.32
CA HIS A 13 27.40 3.97 -0.47
C HIS A 13 26.80 5.32 -0.89
N ARG A 14 25.80 5.78 -0.14
CA ARG A 14 25.24 7.13 -0.26
C ARG A 14 26.04 8.07 0.63
N SER A 15 26.38 9.23 0.09
CA SER A 15 27.01 10.30 0.87
C SER A 15 26.07 10.80 1.97
N TYR A 16 26.66 11.44 2.98
CA TYR A 16 25.91 12.07 4.06
C TYR A 16 24.91 13.13 3.54
N ASP A 17 25.33 13.93 2.57
CA ASP A 17 24.50 14.99 1.97
C ASP A 17 23.31 14.41 1.19
N GLU A 18 23.51 13.31 0.46
CA GLU A 18 22.41 12.59 -0.21
C GLU A 18 21.41 12.01 0.80
N ARG A 19 21.90 11.44 1.91
CA ARG A 19 21.02 10.93 2.97
C ARG A 19 20.22 12.06 3.63
N LEU A 20 20.83 13.24 3.83
CA LEU A 20 20.12 14.41 4.35
C LEU A 20 19.03 14.90 3.40
N ALA A 21 19.31 14.94 2.09
CA ALA A 21 18.32 15.29 1.08
C ALA A 21 17.11 14.34 1.08
N ASN A 22 17.34 13.07 1.44
CA ASN A 22 16.33 12.02 1.52
C ASN A 22 15.62 11.91 2.89
N MET A 23 15.89 12.84 3.81
CA MET A 23 15.33 12.77 5.15
C MET A 23 13.80 12.95 5.12
N PRO A 24 13.04 12.04 5.76
CA PRO A 24 11.61 12.23 5.92
C PRO A 24 11.28 13.50 6.69
N ARG A 25 10.21 14.20 6.28
CA ARG A 25 9.83 15.47 6.89
C ARG A 25 9.43 15.30 8.36
N LEU A 26 8.68 14.24 8.64
CA LEU A 26 8.29 13.81 9.98
C LEU A 26 8.90 12.44 10.26
N PRO A 27 9.03 12.05 11.55
CA PRO A 27 9.34 10.67 11.90
C PRO A 27 8.43 9.72 11.13
N ALA A 28 9.05 8.94 10.25
CA ALA A 28 8.34 8.02 9.37
C ALA A 28 8.05 6.74 10.14
N TYR A 29 6.80 6.29 10.10
CA TYR A 29 6.42 5.01 10.66
C TYR A 29 5.37 4.35 9.77
N ALA A 30 5.48 3.03 9.64
CA ALA A 30 4.49 2.22 8.97
C ALA A 30 3.19 2.26 9.78
N SER A 31 2.04 2.32 9.11
CA SER A 31 0.76 2.24 9.81
C SER A 31 0.61 0.83 10.41
N PRO A 32 0.45 0.66 11.74
CA PRO A 32 0.39 -0.67 12.38
C PRO A 32 -0.76 -1.58 11.90
N ARG A 33 -1.73 -0.99 11.19
CA ARG A 33 -2.85 -1.67 10.53
C ARG A 33 -3.00 -1.06 9.14
N SER A 34 -2.02 -1.29 8.28
CA SER A 34 -2.03 -0.75 6.94
C SER A 34 -3.13 -1.41 6.12
N ARG A 35 -4.29 -0.75 5.99
CA ARG A 35 -5.32 -1.11 4.99
C ARG A 35 -4.82 -1.03 3.54
N HIS A 36 -3.58 -0.60 3.35
CA HIS A 36 -2.87 -0.55 2.08
C HIS A 36 -2.11 -1.84 1.84
N GLU A 37 -2.29 -2.88 2.65
CA GLU A 37 -1.80 -4.23 2.37
C GLU A 37 -2.97 -5.18 2.14
N LEU A 38 -2.92 -5.96 1.06
CA LEU A 38 -4.03 -6.84 0.67
C LEU A 38 -4.46 -7.78 1.79
N ASN A 39 -3.49 -8.36 2.51
CA ASN A 39 -3.75 -9.33 3.59
C ASN A 39 -4.35 -8.67 4.85
N SER A 40 -4.10 -7.39 5.04
CA SER A 40 -4.60 -6.59 6.17
C SER A 40 -6.02 -6.06 5.93
N ILE A 41 -6.58 -6.25 4.72
CA ILE A 41 -7.98 -5.90 4.42
C ILE A 41 -8.90 -6.96 5.05
N THR A 42 -9.95 -6.50 5.72
CA THR A 42 -10.98 -7.32 6.34
C THR A 42 -12.37 -6.87 5.86
N ALA A 43 -13.38 -7.68 6.16
CA ALA A 43 -14.78 -7.32 5.96
C ALA A 43 -15.16 -5.98 6.62
N LYS A 44 -14.42 -5.52 7.64
CA LYS A 44 -14.66 -4.24 8.37
C LYS A 44 -13.78 -3.07 7.91
N SER A 45 -12.86 -3.26 6.97
CA SER A 45 -11.92 -2.21 6.55
C SER A 45 -12.63 -1.00 5.96
N TRP A 46 -12.30 0.22 6.38
CA TRP A 46 -13.02 1.41 5.91
C TRP A 46 -12.86 1.65 4.40
N VAL A 47 -13.98 1.89 3.69
CA VAL A 47 -13.99 2.25 2.27
C VAL A 47 -13.84 3.77 2.15
N ARG A 48 -12.69 4.27 1.70
CA ARG A 48 -12.49 5.72 1.51
C ARG A 48 -13.12 6.21 0.21
N LYS A 49 -13.43 7.51 0.19
CA LYS A 49 -13.72 8.24 -1.05
C LYS A 49 -12.45 8.30 -1.90
N GLY A 50 -12.61 8.24 -3.22
CA GLY A 50 -11.48 8.31 -4.16
C GLY A 50 -10.84 6.95 -4.42
N ILE A 51 -9.51 6.95 -4.49
CA ILE A 51 -8.68 5.80 -4.85
C ILE A 51 -8.03 5.21 -3.59
N ASN A 52 -8.03 3.89 -3.50
CA ASN A 52 -7.39 3.11 -2.44
C ASN A 52 -6.20 2.37 -3.07
N SER A 53 -4.98 2.67 -2.62
CA SER A 53 -3.79 1.91 -2.98
C SER A 53 -3.66 0.67 -2.10
N ILE A 54 -3.36 -0.47 -2.72
CA ILE A 54 -3.19 -1.76 -2.06
C ILE A 54 -1.90 -2.39 -2.59
N ALA A 55 -0.93 -2.57 -1.70
CA ALA A 55 0.22 -3.43 -1.91
C ALA A 55 -0.21 -4.90 -1.91
N LEU A 56 0.26 -5.62 -2.91
CA LEU A 56 0.08 -7.05 -3.06
C LEU A 56 0.90 -7.83 -2.02
N PRO A 57 0.57 -9.10 -1.75
CA PRO A 57 1.13 -9.90 -0.65
C PRO A 57 2.65 -10.06 -0.65
N GLU A 58 3.30 -9.89 -1.80
CA GLU A 58 4.76 -10.00 -1.97
C GLU A 58 5.53 -8.78 -1.45
N ILE A 59 4.87 -7.65 -1.21
CA ILE A 59 5.52 -6.43 -0.72
C ILE A 59 5.46 -6.37 0.81
N ASP A 60 6.64 -6.32 1.44
CA ASP A 60 6.77 -5.94 2.84
C ASP A 60 6.80 -4.42 2.99
N THR A 61 5.62 -3.80 3.08
CA THR A 61 5.52 -2.34 3.17
C THR A 61 6.11 -1.79 4.46
N HIS A 62 6.12 -2.58 5.53
CA HIS A 62 6.71 -2.20 6.81
C HIS A 62 8.23 -2.08 6.69
N ALA A 63 8.90 -3.09 6.11
CA ALA A 63 10.33 -3.05 5.86
C ALA A 63 10.73 -1.88 4.95
N GLU A 64 9.94 -1.58 3.91
CA GLU A 64 10.21 -0.45 3.02
C GLU A 64 10.03 0.91 3.70
N VAL A 65 9.01 1.07 4.55
CA VAL A 65 8.86 2.29 5.35
C VAL A 65 10.01 2.45 6.35
N ASP A 66 10.51 1.36 6.95
CA ASP A 66 11.67 1.41 7.83
C ASP A 66 12.94 1.84 7.06
N LEU A 67 13.11 1.38 5.83
CA LEU A 67 14.19 1.83 4.95
C LEU A 67 14.05 3.31 4.60
N ILE A 68 12.84 3.78 4.30
CA ILE A 68 12.56 5.21 4.08
C ILE A 68 12.88 6.02 5.34
N ALA A 69 12.48 5.55 6.52
CA ALA A 69 12.78 6.19 7.81
C ALA A 69 14.29 6.30 8.06
N ARG A 70 15.05 5.30 7.61
CA ARG A 70 16.53 5.25 7.63
C ARG A 70 17.20 5.97 6.44
N ARG A 71 16.43 6.66 5.59
CA ARG A 71 16.92 7.51 4.48
C ARG A 71 17.49 6.72 3.29
N TYR A 72 17.05 5.47 3.13
CA TYR A 72 17.38 4.62 1.98
C TYR A 72 16.42 4.80 0.79
N GLY A 73 15.27 5.45 0.99
CA GLY A 73 14.40 5.89 -0.11
C GLY A 73 14.91 7.18 -0.76
N ASP A 74 14.55 7.42 -2.01
CA ASP A 74 14.83 8.66 -2.73
C ASP A 74 13.68 9.64 -2.53
N ALA A 75 13.92 10.78 -1.90
CA ALA A 75 12.92 11.83 -1.81
C ALA A 75 12.63 12.40 -3.20
N ARG A 76 11.38 12.27 -3.66
CA ARG A 76 10.94 12.82 -4.95
C ARG A 76 10.36 14.22 -4.81
N ASN A 77 9.71 14.49 -3.69
CA ASN A 77 9.24 15.82 -3.30
C ASN A 77 9.02 15.86 -1.77
N HIS A 78 8.32 16.88 -1.27
CA HIS A 78 8.19 17.12 0.17
C HIS A 78 7.55 15.99 0.98
N ASP A 79 6.71 15.16 0.36
CA ASP A 79 5.95 14.12 1.05
C ASP A 79 6.01 12.76 0.35
N ARG A 80 6.88 12.59 -0.66
CA ARG A 80 6.98 11.35 -1.43
C ARG A 80 8.38 10.80 -1.52
N TYR A 81 8.46 9.48 -1.41
CA TYR A 81 9.69 8.71 -1.37
C TYR A 81 9.58 7.55 -2.36
N GLU A 82 10.63 7.31 -3.12
CA GLU A 82 10.73 6.15 -4.00
C GLU A 82 11.68 5.12 -3.40
N ILE A 83 11.26 3.87 -3.37
CA ILE A 83 12.11 2.74 -2.97
C ILE A 83 11.69 1.49 -3.74
N HIS A 84 12.65 0.74 -4.26
CA HIS A 84 12.41 -0.49 -5.04
C HIS A 84 11.36 -0.32 -6.17
N GLY A 85 11.34 0.83 -6.85
CA GLY A 85 10.37 1.12 -7.92
C GLY A 85 8.94 1.42 -7.46
N ARG A 86 8.74 1.64 -6.15
CA ARG A 86 7.46 2.02 -5.55
C ARG A 86 7.52 3.43 -5.00
N MET A 87 6.45 4.18 -5.25
CA MET A 87 6.20 5.49 -4.68
C MET A 87 5.40 5.37 -3.40
N TYR A 88 5.92 5.95 -2.33
CA TYR A 88 5.30 6.08 -1.03
C TYR A 88 4.94 7.54 -0.76
N VAL A 89 3.89 7.77 0.00
CA VAL A 89 3.46 9.11 0.43
C VAL A 89 3.39 9.18 1.96
N GLN A 90 3.95 10.25 2.53
CA GLN A 90 3.84 10.59 3.94
C GLN A 90 2.66 11.52 4.18
N THR A 91 1.77 11.13 5.08
CA THR A 91 0.67 11.99 5.51
C THR A 91 1.14 13.09 6.47
N PRO A 92 0.32 14.14 6.68
CA PRO A 92 0.62 15.17 7.68
C PRO A 92 0.78 14.64 9.12
N ASP A 93 0.26 13.46 9.45
CA ASP A 93 0.44 12.76 10.74
C ASP A 93 1.63 11.78 10.77
N GLY A 94 2.49 11.80 9.75
CA GLY A 94 3.75 11.05 9.68
C GLY A 94 3.65 9.62 9.16
N LYS A 95 2.43 9.11 8.90
CA LYS A 95 2.22 7.76 8.36
C LYS A 95 2.69 7.70 6.92
N ILE A 96 3.43 6.64 6.60
CA ILE A 96 3.84 6.37 5.23
C ILE A 96 3.06 5.16 4.71
N TYR A 97 2.57 5.24 3.47
CA TYR A 97 1.90 4.13 2.79
C TYR A 97 2.22 4.13 1.29
N PRO A 98 2.18 2.95 0.63
CA PRO A 98 2.44 2.85 -0.80
C PRO A 98 1.33 3.54 -1.58
N GLU A 99 1.69 4.35 -2.55
CA GLU A 99 0.76 5.07 -3.42
C GLU A 99 0.67 4.44 -4.81
N SER A 100 1.81 4.07 -5.40
CA SER A 100 1.90 3.46 -6.72
C SER A 100 3.24 2.74 -6.94
N GLY A 101 3.38 2.04 -8.06
CA GLY A 101 4.57 1.30 -8.44
C GLY A 101 4.34 -0.20 -8.50
N ASP A 102 5.43 -0.95 -8.67
CA ASP A 102 5.36 -2.39 -8.86
C ASP A 102 4.72 -3.10 -7.65
N GLY A 103 3.78 -3.99 -7.92
CA GLY A 103 2.94 -4.68 -6.93
C GLY A 103 1.96 -3.79 -6.13
N VAL A 104 1.75 -2.52 -6.52
CA VAL A 104 0.75 -1.62 -5.88
C VAL A 104 -0.45 -1.40 -6.81
N VAL A 105 -1.61 -1.92 -6.41
CA VAL A 105 -2.87 -1.79 -7.15
C VAL A 105 -3.68 -0.60 -6.66
N ARG A 106 -4.31 0.13 -7.59
CA ARG A 106 -5.19 1.26 -7.30
C ARG A 106 -6.64 0.87 -7.55
N LEU A 107 -7.44 0.82 -6.49
CA LEU A 107 -8.87 0.52 -6.57
C LEU A 107 -9.71 1.76 -6.31
N SER A 108 -10.70 2.00 -7.16
CA SER A 108 -11.80 2.90 -6.87
C SER A 108 -12.55 2.48 -5.60
N ARG A 109 -13.38 3.39 -5.10
CA ARG A 109 -14.27 3.13 -3.97
C ARG A 109 -15.12 1.85 -4.16
N MET A 110 -15.64 1.64 -5.37
CA MET A 110 -16.54 0.51 -5.65
C MET A 110 -15.78 -0.81 -5.81
N GLU A 111 -14.60 -0.79 -6.44
CA GLU A 111 -13.76 -1.99 -6.54
C GLU A 111 -13.25 -2.41 -5.16
N PHE A 112 -12.86 -1.46 -4.30
CA PHE A 112 -12.50 -1.75 -2.91
C PHE A 112 -13.69 -2.29 -2.10
N ARG A 113 -14.91 -1.79 -2.36
CA ARG A 113 -16.14 -2.29 -1.73
C ARG A 113 -16.42 -3.73 -2.15
N ALA A 114 -16.32 -4.04 -3.45
CA ALA A 114 -16.48 -5.39 -3.97
C ALA A 114 -15.44 -6.35 -3.37
N LEU A 115 -14.17 -5.94 -3.26
CA LEU A 115 -13.12 -6.74 -2.63
C LEU A 115 -13.46 -7.08 -1.17
N ARG A 116 -13.98 -6.11 -0.40
CA ARG A 116 -14.44 -6.39 0.98
C ARG A 116 -15.57 -7.40 1.03
N LEU A 117 -16.53 -7.33 0.12
CA LEU A 117 -17.65 -8.28 0.06
C LEU A 117 -17.15 -9.69 -0.30
N LEU A 118 -16.19 -9.80 -1.22
CA LEU A 118 -15.53 -11.08 -1.52
C LEU A 118 -14.85 -11.65 -0.27
N ILE A 119 -14.12 -10.82 0.48
CA ILE A 119 -13.48 -11.25 1.74
C ILE A 119 -14.53 -11.64 2.80
N GLU A 120 -15.61 -10.88 2.94
CA GLU A 120 -16.69 -11.15 3.90
C GLU A 120 -17.39 -12.47 3.63
N HIS A 121 -17.61 -12.79 2.36
CA HIS A 121 -18.33 -13.98 1.91
C HIS A 121 -17.42 -15.14 1.50
N ASN A 122 -16.11 -15.01 1.71
CA ASN A 122 -15.09 -15.98 1.29
C ASN A 122 -15.16 -16.34 -0.22
N GLY A 123 -15.45 -15.36 -1.07
CA GLY A 123 -15.50 -15.49 -2.53
C GLY A 123 -16.88 -15.23 -3.15
N PRO A 124 -17.05 -15.57 -4.46
CA PRO A 124 -18.26 -15.31 -5.23
C PRO A 124 -19.36 -16.34 -4.86
N THR A 125 -19.92 -16.19 -3.68
CA THR A 125 -21.03 -17.03 -3.18
C THR A 125 -22.38 -16.36 -3.46
N LEU A 126 -23.48 -17.10 -3.25
CA LEU A 126 -24.82 -16.51 -3.30
C LEU A 126 -24.97 -15.31 -2.34
N GLY A 127 -24.32 -15.35 -1.18
CA GLY A 127 -24.30 -14.22 -0.24
C GLY A 127 -23.63 -12.99 -0.82
N PHE A 128 -22.51 -13.19 -1.53
CA PHE A 128 -21.83 -12.13 -2.27
C PHE A 128 -22.74 -11.53 -3.34
N ASP A 129 -23.38 -12.36 -4.16
CA ASP A 129 -24.27 -11.90 -5.24
C ASP A 129 -25.45 -11.06 -4.69
N VAL A 130 -26.06 -11.52 -3.60
CA VAL A 130 -27.15 -10.79 -2.92
C VAL A 130 -26.64 -9.46 -2.37
N ALA A 131 -25.43 -9.41 -1.83
CA ALA A 131 -24.84 -8.18 -1.31
C ALA A 131 -24.51 -7.18 -2.43
N THR A 132 -23.88 -7.62 -3.52
CA THR A 132 -23.53 -6.77 -4.66
C THR A 132 -24.75 -6.22 -5.38
N ASN A 133 -25.82 -7.00 -5.50
CA ASN A 133 -27.08 -6.55 -6.12
C ASN A 133 -27.77 -5.41 -5.35
N ARG A 134 -27.43 -5.20 -4.07
CA ARG A 134 -27.95 -4.09 -3.25
C ARG A 134 -27.09 -2.82 -3.36
N GLU A 135 -25.89 -2.92 -3.92
CA GLU A 135 -24.95 -1.81 -4.04
C GLU A 135 -25.21 -1.05 -5.34
N GLN A 136 -25.41 0.27 -5.23
CA GLN A 136 -25.53 1.12 -6.41
C GLN A 136 -24.18 1.22 -7.13
N ASN A 137 -24.19 1.17 -8.47
CA ASN A 137 -23.01 1.23 -9.33
C ASN A 137 -22.04 0.04 -9.18
N MET A 138 -22.52 -1.10 -8.68
CA MET A 138 -21.79 -2.35 -8.68
C MET A 138 -21.91 -3.03 -10.05
N THR A 139 -21.00 -2.70 -10.98
CA THR A 139 -21.02 -3.26 -12.33
C THR A 139 -20.21 -4.56 -12.44
N PRO A 140 -20.41 -5.37 -13.49
CA PRO A 140 -19.59 -6.57 -13.72
C PRO A 140 -18.09 -6.27 -13.80
N GLU A 141 -17.69 -5.10 -14.32
CA GLU A 141 -16.29 -4.67 -14.41
C GLU A 141 -15.70 -4.41 -13.02
N VAL A 142 -16.46 -3.78 -12.13
CA VAL A 142 -16.06 -3.55 -10.73
C VAL A 142 -15.85 -4.87 -10.00
N ILE A 143 -16.79 -5.81 -10.17
CA ILE A 143 -16.70 -7.15 -9.57
C ILE A 143 -15.47 -7.89 -10.12
N LYS A 144 -15.27 -7.86 -11.44
CA LYS A 144 -14.13 -8.50 -12.10
C LYS A 144 -12.80 -7.96 -11.61
N ALA A 145 -12.65 -6.64 -11.50
CA ALA A 145 -11.45 -6.03 -10.96
C ALA A 145 -11.17 -6.48 -9.52
N ALA A 146 -12.20 -6.52 -8.66
CA ALA A 146 -12.07 -7.00 -7.29
C ALA A 146 -11.74 -8.50 -7.20
N MET A 147 -12.33 -9.34 -8.05
CA MET A 147 -12.03 -10.78 -8.10
C MET A 147 -10.57 -11.04 -8.45
N ASN A 148 -10.01 -10.34 -9.46
CA ASN A 148 -8.61 -10.49 -9.82
C ASN A 148 -7.69 -10.26 -8.61
N ILE A 149 -7.99 -9.24 -7.79
CA ILE A 149 -7.23 -8.95 -6.58
C ILE A 149 -7.49 -9.96 -5.47
N PHE A 150 -8.72 -10.47 -5.37
CA PHE A 150 -9.07 -11.48 -4.39
C PHE A 150 -8.36 -12.82 -4.65
N GLU A 151 -8.16 -13.21 -5.91
CA GLU A 151 -7.41 -14.43 -6.25
C GLU A 151 -5.93 -14.31 -5.84
N LEU A 152 -5.29 -13.15 -6.05
CA LEU A 152 -3.91 -12.90 -5.59
C LEU A 152 -3.75 -13.06 -4.06
N ARG A 153 -4.84 -12.90 -3.30
CA ARG A 153 -4.84 -13.14 -1.85
C ARG A 153 -4.85 -14.64 -1.50
N LYS A 154 -5.43 -15.49 -2.35
CA LYS A 154 -5.64 -16.92 -2.10
C LYS A 154 -4.46 -17.81 -2.44
N GLU A 155 -3.54 -17.36 -3.29
CA GLU A 155 -2.40 -18.16 -3.78
C GLU A 155 -1.33 -18.42 -2.70
N ARG A 156 -1.72 -18.64 -1.45
CA ARG A 156 -0.86 -18.92 -0.30
C ARG A 156 -1.38 -20.07 0.56
#